data_AF-A0A835Z8K3-F1
#
_entry.id   AF-A0A835Z8K3-F1
#
_cell.length_a   1.000
_cell.length_b   1.000
_cell.length_c   1.000
_cell.angle_alpha   90.00
_cell.angle_beta   90.00
_cell.angle_gamma   90.00
#
_symmetry.space_group_name_H-M   'P 1'
#
loop_
_entity.id
_entity.type
_entity.pdbx_description
1 polymer ?
#
loop_
_entity_poly.entity_id
_entity_poly.type
_entity_poly.pdbx_seq_one_letter_code
_entity_poly.pdbx_strand_id
1 'polypeptide(L)'
;MASIQPFMLDRLPVSWADVSDEAARACVDALERTRAQQIAAPPQPAAQTPPMTLTPQEIYLNSSDGYRSTAYHSDATFQFPRSILCPEGYSMYVSLSSLSMANTMLVVSPYTHSLLLNGNEYLIPDGNYSAASLVAALRGVVPATFSASYDATTLKATIASSAPFTIDGTALELLGMTPAVGVTSVTSDNTVNLRGVQAVYVLTSLPGDSIDMRAGGSGYSTLARVPLDAEPLKVLHYENTGGTAGVLVHDSSIMCLRVLLEDEMRRPLLCTLPWDACLSVKFVWMGRRALGTHPRPTSLAAAF
;
A
#
# COMPACT_ATOMS: atom_id res chain seq x y z
N MET A 1 31.30 15.80 -46.15
CA MET A 1 32.59 15.19 -46.54
C MET A 1 33.70 16.15 -46.15
N ALA A 2 34.32 15.94 -44.99
CA ALA A 2 35.31 16.84 -44.42
C ALA A 2 36.72 16.49 -44.92
N SER A 3 37.41 17.49 -45.46
CA SER A 3 38.77 17.44 -46.00
C SER A 3 39.79 17.24 -44.88
N ILE A 4 40.62 16.19 -45.01
CA ILE A 4 41.77 15.94 -44.14
C ILE A 4 42.94 16.78 -44.68
N GLN A 5 43.40 17.74 -43.87
CA GLN A 5 44.64 18.49 -44.14
C GLN A 5 45.85 17.63 -43.74
N PRO A 6 46.91 17.56 -44.58
CA PRO A 6 48.12 16.82 -44.25
C PRO A 6 48.95 17.58 -43.20
N PHE A 7 49.36 16.86 -42.17
CA PHE A 7 50.24 17.34 -41.10
C PHE A 7 51.65 17.56 -41.68
N MET A 8 52.06 18.83 -41.81
CA MET A 8 53.44 19.20 -42.17
C MET A 8 54.37 18.83 -41.00
N LEU A 9 55.22 17.83 -41.23
CA LEU A 9 56.36 17.49 -40.38
C LEU A 9 57.58 18.31 -40.87
N ASP A 10 57.59 19.59 -40.52
CA ASP A 10 58.77 20.44 -40.73
C ASP A 10 59.81 20.19 -39.63
N ARG A 11 60.85 19.47 -40.05
CA ARG A 11 62.27 19.56 -39.67
C ARG A 11 62.61 20.27 -38.34
N LEU A 12 62.85 19.49 -37.30
CA LEU A 12 63.77 19.89 -36.22
C LEU A 12 65.20 19.47 -36.59
N PRO A 13 66.19 20.39 -36.60
CA PRO A 13 67.59 20.04 -36.79
C PRO A 13 68.18 19.70 -35.42
N VAL A 14 67.98 18.46 -34.96
CA VAL A 14 68.78 17.95 -33.83
C VAL A 14 69.82 17.00 -34.41
N SER A 15 71.04 17.49 -34.52
CA SER A 15 72.23 16.67 -34.73
C SER A 15 72.37 15.71 -33.54
N TRP A 16 72.21 14.42 -33.79
CA TRP A 16 72.39 13.36 -32.78
C TRP A 16 73.85 13.11 -32.39
N ALA A 17 74.79 13.90 -32.92
CA ALA A 17 76.23 13.65 -32.73
C ALA A 17 76.79 14.13 -31.38
N ASP A 18 76.06 14.97 -30.63
CA ASP A 18 76.56 15.58 -29.38
C ASP A 18 75.67 15.30 -28.15
N VAL A 19 74.81 14.27 -28.20
CA VAL A 19 74.17 13.78 -26.98
C VAL A 19 75.22 12.95 -26.23
N SER A 20 75.96 13.60 -25.34
CA SER A 20 76.87 12.91 -24.42
C SER A 20 76.12 11.75 -23.73
N ASP A 21 76.73 10.58 -23.61
CA ASP A 21 76.16 9.38 -22.97
C ASP A 21 75.50 9.67 -21.60
N GLU A 22 75.94 10.73 -20.93
CA GLU A 22 75.41 11.21 -19.65
C GLU A 22 73.99 11.78 -19.75
N ALA A 23 73.67 12.50 -20.83
CA ALA A 23 72.34 13.06 -21.07
C ALA A 23 71.32 11.96 -21.46
N ALA A 24 71.76 10.95 -22.21
CA ALA A 24 70.95 9.79 -22.53
C ALA A 24 70.64 8.95 -21.28
N ARG A 25 71.64 8.74 -20.41
CA ARG A 25 71.46 8.04 -19.12
C ARG A 25 70.54 8.80 -18.17
N ALA A 26 70.70 10.13 -18.06
CA ALA A 26 69.82 10.96 -17.22
C ALA A 26 68.35 10.89 -17.68
N CYS A 27 68.11 10.81 -19.00
CA CYS A 27 66.76 10.69 -19.54
C CYS A 27 66.14 9.32 -19.22
N VAL A 28 66.91 8.23 -19.36
CA VAL A 28 66.46 6.88 -19.00
C VAL A 28 66.17 6.78 -17.50
N ASP A 29 67.05 7.30 -16.64
CA ASP A 29 66.85 7.31 -15.19
C ASP A 29 65.61 8.11 -14.78
N ALA A 30 65.34 9.25 -15.44
CA ALA A 30 64.13 10.03 -15.20
C ALA A 30 62.86 9.27 -15.61
N LEU A 31 62.91 8.54 -16.73
CA LEU A 31 61.82 7.71 -17.21
C LEU A 31 61.56 6.52 -16.29
N GLU A 32 62.62 5.85 -15.81
CA GLU A 32 62.50 4.75 -14.86
C GLU A 32 62.00 5.20 -13.49
N ARG A 33 62.42 6.37 -13.00
CA ARG A 33 61.86 6.97 -11.76
C ARG A 33 60.38 7.32 -11.91
N THR A 34 59.97 7.87 -13.06
CA THR A 34 58.56 8.19 -13.32
C THR A 34 57.72 6.91 -13.41
N ARG A 35 58.26 5.86 -14.05
CA ARG A 35 57.61 4.55 -14.14
C ARG A 35 57.51 3.87 -12.77
N ALA A 36 58.55 3.93 -11.95
CA ALA A 36 58.54 3.41 -10.59
C ALA A 36 57.53 4.15 -9.69
N GLN A 37 57.42 5.48 -9.84
CA GLN A 37 56.40 6.28 -9.12
C GLN A 37 54.97 5.95 -9.56
N GLN A 38 54.73 5.67 -10.85
CA GLN A 38 53.42 5.23 -11.33
C GLN A 38 53.04 3.82 -10.88
N ILE A 39 54.01 2.91 -10.71
CA ILE A 39 53.77 1.55 -10.19
C ILE A 39 53.57 1.56 -8.66
N ALA A 40 54.23 2.48 -7.94
CA ALA A 40 54.14 2.59 -6.49
C ALA A 40 52.95 3.42 -6.00
N ALA A 41 52.25 4.14 -6.89
CA ALA A 41 51.03 4.84 -6.53
C ALA A 41 49.94 3.81 -6.20
N PRO A 42 49.39 3.78 -4.97
CA PRO A 42 48.26 2.91 -4.66
C PRO A 42 47.14 3.23 -5.66
N PRO A 43 46.43 2.21 -6.19
CA PRO A 43 45.36 2.42 -7.14
C PRO A 43 44.41 3.47 -6.58
N GLN A 44 44.32 4.63 -7.24
CA GLN A 44 43.40 5.67 -6.82
C GLN A 44 42.02 5.03 -6.67
N PRO A 45 41.35 5.16 -5.51
CA PRO A 45 40.04 4.59 -5.33
C PRO A 45 39.17 5.12 -6.47
N ALA A 46 38.65 4.19 -7.28
CA ALA A 46 37.88 4.51 -8.48
C ALA A 46 36.90 5.63 -8.11
N ALA A 47 37.00 6.76 -8.83
CA ALA A 47 36.21 7.95 -8.56
C ALA A 47 34.74 7.51 -8.42
N GLN A 48 34.20 7.67 -7.21
CA GLN A 48 32.83 7.27 -6.93
C GLN A 48 31.94 8.14 -7.82
N THR A 49 31.38 7.56 -8.87
CA THR A 49 30.39 8.23 -9.70
C THR A 49 29.27 8.69 -8.76
N PRO A 50 28.94 9.99 -8.73
CA PRO A 50 27.91 10.49 -7.83
C PRO A 50 26.61 9.71 -8.06
N PRO A 51 25.87 9.35 -6.99
CA PRO A 51 24.62 8.61 -7.13
C PRO A 51 23.66 9.43 -7.98
N MET A 52 23.20 8.84 -9.08
CA MET A 52 22.23 9.46 -9.97
C MET A 52 20.93 9.65 -9.19
N THR A 53 20.49 10.90 -9.00
CA THR A 53 19.23 11.17 -8.32
C THR A 53 18.09 10.73 -9.25
N LEU A 54 17.46 9.60 -8.93
CA LEU A 54 16.30 9.12 -9.66
C LEU A 54 15.07 9.93 -9.22
N THR A 55 14.37 10.53 -10.18
CA THR A 55 13.10 11.20 -9.91
C THR A 55 12.07 10.16 -9.50
N PRO A 56 11.26 10.42 -8.45
CA PRO A 56 10.12 9.58 -8.12
C PRO A 56 9.24 9.36 -9.35
N GLN A 57 8.73 8.15 -9.51
CA GLN A 57 7.76 7.81 -10.55
C GLN A 57 6.37 7.78 -9.94
N GLU A 58 5.38 8.31 -10.67
CA GLU A 58 3.98 8.27 -10.26
C GLU A 58 3.20 7.29 -11.13
N ILE A 59 2.34 6.51 -10.49
CA ILE A 59 1.45 5.54 -11.14
C ILE A 59 0.03 5.96 -10.83
N TYR A 60 -0.72 6.31 -11.86
CA TYR A 60 -2.14 6.65 -11.75
C TYR A 60 -2.96 5.40 -12.04
N LEU A 61 -3.82 5.02 -11.10
CA LEU A 61 -4.64 3.82 -11.14
C LEU A 61 -6.11 4.21 -11.02
N ASN A 62 -6.94 3.80 -11.98
CA ASN A 62 -8.40 3.84 -11.86
C ASN A 62 -8.92 2.40 -11.77
N SER A 63 -9.69 2.10 -10.74
CA SER A 63 -10.26 0.75 -10.54
C SER A 63 -11.11 0.20 -11.69
N SER A 64 -11.58 1.05 -12.62
CA SER A 64 -12.30 0.63 -13.82
C SER A 64 -11.39 0.07 -14.91
N ASP A 65 -10.12 0.47 -14.92
CA ASP A 65 -9.11 0.00 -15.88
C ASP A 65 -8.44 -1.30 -15.41
N GLY A 66 -8.59 -1.64 -14.13
CA GLY A 66 -8.09 -2.88 -13.53
C GLY A 66 -9.03 -4.07 -13.73
N TYR A 67 -8.47 -5.28 -13.68
CA TYR A 67 -9.25 -6.50 -13.56
C TYR A 67 -9.84 -6.62 -12.16
N ARG A 68 -11.17 -6.64 -12.04
CA ARG A 68 -11.87 -6.71 -10.75
C ARG A 68 -12.15 -8.16 -10.36
N SER A 69 -11.84 -8.52 -9.11
CA SER A 69 -12.12 -9.87 -8.58
C SER A 69 -13.52 -10.00 -7.98
N THR A 70 -14.23 -8.89 -7.78
CA THR A 70 -15.59 -8.86 -7.22
C THR A 70 -16.50 -7.97 -8.06
N ALA A 71 -17.81 -7.96 -7.74
CA ALA A 71 -18.76 -7.00 -8.32
C ALA A 71 -18.47 -5.55 -7.87
N TYR A 72 -17.71 -5.37 -6.79
CA TYR A 72 -17.32 -4.07 -6.24
C TYR A 72 -15.93 -3.67 -6.72
N HIS A 73 -15.65 -2.37 -6.66
CA HIS A 73 -14.36 -1.81 -7.04
C HIS A 73 -13.28 -1.96 -5.98
N SER A 74 -13.55 -2.56 -4.82
CA SER A 74 -12.58 -2.65 -3.72
C SER A 74 -11.36 -3.53 -4.00
N ASP A 75 -11.39 -4.37 -5.02
CA ASP A 75 -10.31 -5.28 -5.37
C ASP A 75 -10.02 -5.25 -6.87
N ALA A 76 -8.91 -4.61 -7.23
CA ALA A 76 -8.52 -4.38 -8.62
C ALA A 76 -7.07 -4.80 -8.86
N THR A 77 -6.84 -5.54 -9.95
CA THR A 77 -5.52 -5.96 -10.40
C THR A 77 -5.12 -5.23 -11.68
N PHE A 78 -3.94 -4.62 -11.66
CA PHE A 78 -3.39 -3.82 -12.75
C PHE A 78 -2.20 -4.53 -13.36
N GLN A 79 -2.17 -4.63 -14.69
CA GLN A 79 -1.04 -5.16 -15.43
C GLN A 79 -0.37 -4.02 -16.20
N PHE A 80 0.93 -3.82 -15.97
CA PHE A 80 1.68 -2.78 -16.65
C PHE A 80 2.23 -3.30 -17.98
N PRO A 81 2.11 -2.54 -19.08
CA PRO A 81 2.69 -2.92 -20.37
C PRO A 81 4.23 -2.91 -20.35
N ARG A 82 4.82 -2.19 -19.39
CA ARG A 82 6.25 -2.16 -19.12
C ARG A 82 6.47 -2.32 -17.63
N SER A 83 7.38 -3.21 -17.24
CA SER A 83 7.70 -3.40 -15.83
C SER A 83 8.43 -2.19 -15.26
N ILE A 84 8.13 -1.88 -14.00
CA ILE A 84 8.86 -0.87 -13.22
C ILE A 84 10.06 -1.59 -12.63
N LEU A 85 11.27 -1.25 -13.09
CA LEU A 85 12.50 -1.91 -12.70
C LEU A 85 13.18 -1.15 -11.55
N CYS A 86 13.63 -1.88 -10.53
CA CYS A 86 14.54 -1.35 -9.52
C CYS A 86 15.97 -1.32 -10.08
N PRO A 87 16.63 -0.16 -10.18
CA PRO A 87 18.01 -0.09 -10.63
C PRO A 87 18.95 -0.79 -9.64
N GLU A 88 20.06 -1.33 -10.14
CA GLU A 88 21.03 -2.02 -9.30
C GLU A 88 21.60 -1.10 -8.22
N GLY A 89 21.67 -1.60 -6.97
CA GLY A 89 22.13 -0.85 -5.80
C GLY A 89 21.08 0.07 -5.16
N TYR A 90 19.85 0.08 -5.68
CA TYR A 90 18.73 0.80 -5.08
C TYR A 90 17.73 -0.15 -4.42
N SER A 91 17.00 0.37 -3.44
CA SER A 91 15.76 -0.21 -2.93
C SER A 91 14.57 0.57 -3.45
N MET A 92 13.49 -0.13 -3.77
CA MET A 92 12.24 0.45 -4.25
C MET A 92 11.25 0.59 -3.10
N TYR A 93 10.69 1.77 -2.93
CA TYR A 93 9.63 2.07 -1.97
C TYR A 93 8.37 2.49 -2.72
N VAL A 94 7.24 1.88 -2.39
CA VAL A 94 5.93 2.21 -2.97
C VAL A 94 5.03 2.77 -1.89
N SER A 95 4.51 3.96 -2.10
CA SER A 95 3.61 4.65 -1.16
C SER A 95 2.36 5.14 -1.87
N LEU A 96 1.24 5.22 -1.15
CA LEU A 96 0.06 5.91 -1.64
C LEU A 96 0.32 7.43 -1.58
N SER A 97 0.28 8.09 -2.73
CA SER A 97 0.39 9.55 -2.86
C SER A 97 -0.97 10.21 -2.66
N SER A 98 -2.00 9.70 -3.34
CA SER A 98 -3.38 10.18 -3.18
C SER A 98 -4.41 9.09 -3.46
N LEU A 99 -5.60 9.26 -2.92
CA LEU A 99 -6.78 8.42 -3.17
C LEU A 99 -8.01 9.31 -3.28
N SER A 100 -8.83 9.06 -4.30
CA SER A 100 -10.13 9.68 -4.50
C SER A 100 -11.17 8.59 -4.71
N MET A 101 -12.19 8.52 -3.86
CA MET A 101 -13.25 7.52 -3.98
C MET A 101 -14.59 8.06 -3.48
N ALA A 102 -15.70 7.59 -4.04
CA ALA A 102 -17.01 7.91 -3.49
C ALA A 102 -17.25 7.13 -2.19
N ASN A 103 -17.63 7.83 -1.12
CA ASN A 103 -18.09 7.21 0.11
C ASN A 103 -19.48 6.59 -0.12
N THR A 104 -19.48 5.32 -0.51
CA THR A 104 -20.67 4.52 -0.80
C THR A 104 -20.94 3.50 0.30
N MET A 105 -20.18 3.55 1.40
CA MET A 105 -20.30 2.61 2.50
C MET A 105 -21.59 2.86 3.29
N LEU A 106 -22.28 1.78 3.63
CA LEU A 106 -23.51 1.80 4.39
C LEU A 106 -23.24 1.39 5.84
N VAL A 107 -23.93 2.02 6.79
CA VAL A 107 -23.87 1.63 8.21
C VAL A 107 -24.40 0.21 8.41
N VAL A 108 -25.59 -0.07 7.85
CA VAL A 108 -26.11 -1.44 7.73
C VAL A 108 -25.73 -1.95 6.34
N SER A 109 -24.95 -3.02 6.32
CA SER A 109 -24.40 -3.63 5.11
C SER A 109 -24.64 -5.14 5.12
N PRO A 110 -24.37 -5.85 4.01
CA PRO A 110 -24.33 -7.32 3.98
C PRO A 110 -23.48 -7.98 5.07
N TYR A 111 -22.53 -7.25 5.68
CA TYR A 111 -21.72 -7.75 6.78
C TYR A 111 -22.36 -7.57 8.17
N THR A 112 -23.33 -6.67 8.31
CA THR A 112 -23.87 -6.20 9.60
C THR A 112 -25.41 -6.18 9.64
N HIS A 113 -26.09 -6.83 8.69
CA HIS A 113 -27.55 -6.73 8.56
C HIS A 113 -28.37 -7.88 9.14
N SER A 114 -27.73 -8.95 9.63
CA SER A 114 -28.43 -10.17 10.04
C SER A 114 -28.71 -10.18 11.54
N LEU A 115 -29.96 -10.38 11.92
CA LEU A 115 -30.38 -10.66 13.29
C LEU A 115 -30.99 -12.06 13.39
N LEU A 116 -30.48 -12.87 14.30
CA LEU A 116 -31.00 -14.19 14.60
C LEU A 116 -31.85 -14.14 15.87
N LEU A 117 -33.14 -14.48 15.78
CA LEU A 117 -34.02 -14.67 16.94
C LEU A 117 -34.54 -16.10 16.98
N ASN A 118 -34.23 -16.84 18.04
CA ASN A 118 -34.51 -18.27 18.18
C ASN A 118 -34.00 -19.10 16.97
N GLY A 119 -32.86 -18.70 16.39
CA GLY A 119 -32.27 -19.32 15.22
C GLY A 119 -32.90 -18.94 13.87
N ASN A 120 -33.97 -18.14 13.86
CA ASN A 120 -34.55 -17.60 12.62
C ASN A 120 -33.83 -16.31 12.23
N GLU A 121 -33.45 -16.19 10.97
CA GLU A 121 -32.76 -15.02 10.43
C GLU A 121 -33.72 -13.94 9.93
N TYR A 122 -33.46 -12.70 10.35
CA TYR A 122 -34.16 -11.50 9.95
C TYR A 122 -33.14 -10.51 9.40
N LEU A 123 -33.31 -10.12 8.14
CA LEU A 123 -32.40 -9.19 7.46
C LEU A 123 -32.94 -7.77 7.57
N ILE A 124 -32.19 -6.90 8.23
CA ILE A 124 -32.44 -5.47 8.23
C ILE A 124 -32.04 -4.95 6.83
N PRO A 125 -32.87 -4.13 6.15
CA PRO A 125 -32.48 -3.60 4.85
C PRO A 125 -31.16 -2.83 4.93
N ASP A 126 -30.33 -2.97 3.89
CA ASP A 126 -29.06 -2.25 3.82
C ASP A 126 -29.32 -0.74 3.71
N GLY A 127 -28.53 0.07 4.42
CA GLY A 127 -28.75 1.51 4.40
C GLY A 127 -28.02 2.29 5.49
N ASN A 128 -28.17 3.61 5.42
CA ASN A 128 -27.70 4.53 6.44
C ASN A 128 -28.85 4.87 7.39
N TYR A 129 -28.67 4.55 8.67
CA TYR A 129 -29.69 4.69 9.69
C TYR A 129 -29.24 5.63 10.81
N SER A 130 -30.20 6.34 11.38
CA SER A 130 -30.12 6.85 12.76
C SER A 130 -30.51 5.73 13.73
N ALA A 131 -30.20 5.85 15.02
CA ALA A 131 -30.57 4.80 15.99
C ALA A 131 -32.10 4.59 16.05
N ALA A 132 -32.88 5.68 15.99
CA ALA A 132 -34.33 5.60 15.95
C ALA A 132 -34.85 4.93 14.67
N SER A 133 -34.29 5.27 13.50
CA SER A 133 -34.71 4.67 12.23
C SER A 133 -34.25 3.22 12.08
N LEU A 134 -33.10 2.85 12.67
CA LEU A 134 -32.64 1.46 12.73
C LEU A 134 -33.61 0.60 13.54
N VAL A 135 -34.01 1.05 14.74
CA VAL A 135 -34.99 0.31 15.55
C VAL A 135 -36.37 0.28 14.89
N ALA A 136 -36.75 1.34 14.15
CA ALA A 136 -37.97 1.31 13.34
C ALA A 136 -37.90 0.26 12.22
N ALA A 137 -36.79 0.18 11.49
CA ALA A 137 -36.56 -0.84 10.47
C ALA A 137 -36.56 -2.25 11.09
N LEU A 138 -35.92 -2.41 12.25
CA LEU A 138 -35.90 -3.67 12.99
C LEU A 138 -37.32 -4.15 13.33
N ARG A 139 -38.17 -3.27 13.87
CA ARG A 139 -39.59 -3.58 14.14
C ARG A 139 -40.37 -3.98 12.89
N GLY A 140 -39.95 -3.50 11.72
CA GLY A 140 -40.56 -3.86 10.44
C GLY A 140 -40.22 -5.27 9.96
N VAL A 141 -39.09 -5.83 10.40
CA VAL A 141 -38.61 -7.15 9.94
C VAL A 141 -38.82 -8.26 10.98
N VAL A 142 -38.81 -7.94 12.28
CA VAL A 142 -39.04 -8.95 13.33
C VAL A 142 -40.54 -9.22 13.53
N PRO A 143 -40.93 -10.44 13.96
CA PRO A 143 -42.32 -10.77 14.22
C PRO A 143 -42.90 -9.92 15.36
N ALA A 144 -44.21 -9.66 15.33
CA ALA A 144 -44.91 -8.85 16.34
C ALA A 144 -44.86 -9.41 17.78
N THR A 145 -44.41 -10.65 17.97
CA THR A 145 -44.12 -11.23 19.29
C THR A 145 -42.91 -10.61 19.97
N PHE A 146 -42.06 -9.92 19.20
CA PHE A 146 -40.94 -9.14 19.69
C PHE A 146 -41.28 -7.65 19.64
N SER A 147 -40.75 -6.92 20.61
CA SER A 147 -40.75 -5.46 20.66
C SER A 147 -39.30 -4.99 20.60
N ALA A 148 -39.07 -3.90 19.88
CA ALA A 148 -37.78 -3.21 19.87
C ALA A 148 -37.99 -1.72 20.16
N SER A 149 -37.17 -1.17 21.04
CA SER A 149 -37.21 0.24 21.45
C SER A 149 -35.82 0.84 21.49
N TYR A 150 -35.77 2.17 21.38
CA TYR A 150 -34.56 2.96 21.52
C TYR A 150 -34.81 4.05 22.56
N ASP A 151 -33.92 4.16 23.54
CA ASP A 151 -33.94 5.23 24.52
C ASP A 151 -32.90 6.29 24.13
N ALA A 152 -33.38 7.47 23.74
CA ALA A 152 -32.54 8.59 23.35
C ALA A 152 -31.74 9.21 24.51
N THR A 153 -32.09 8.90 25.76
CA THR A 153 -31.38 9.39 26.95
C THR A 153 -30.15 8.54 27.23
N THR A 154 -30.30 7.21 27.19
CA THR A 154 -29.20 6.27 27.42
C THR A 154 -28.46 5.91 26.14
N LEU A 155 -29.01 6.25 24.97
CA LEU A 155 -28.54 5.88 23.63
C LEU A 155 -28.48 4.36 23.43
N LYS A 156 -29.36 3.62 24.12
CA LYS A 156 -29.40 2.16 24.11
C LYS A 156 -30.63 1.64 23.39
N ALA A 157 -30.49 0.48 22.77
CA ALA A 157 -31.59 -0.26 22.17
C ALA A 157 -32.00 -1.40 23.09
N THR A 158 -33.29 -1.74 23.10
CA THR A 158 -33.82 -2.88 23.85
C THR A 158 -34.68 -3.73 22.93
N ILE A 159 -34.48 -5.05 22.97
CA ILE A 159 -35.35 -6.04 22.32
C ILE A 159 -35.99 -6.88 23.43
N ALA A 160 -37.31 -7.07 23.38
CA ALA A 160 -38.04 -7.82 24.39
C ALA A 160 -39.14 -8.69 23.78
N SER A 161 -39.48 -9.78 24.46
CA SER A 161 -40.54 -10.72 24.11
C SER A 161 -41.28 -11.16 25.37
N SER A 162 -42.53 -11.60 25.23
CA SER A 162 -43.30 -12.17 26.33
C SER A 162 -42.83 -13.58 26.72
N ALA A 163 -42.07 -14.25 25.86
CA ALA A 163 -41.48 -15.56 26.10
C ALA A 163 -39.94 -15.50 26.07
N PRO A 164 -39.24 -16.42 26.75
CA PRO A 164 -37.78 -16.53 26.64
C PRO A 164 -37.35 -16.76 25.19
N PHE A 165 -36.28 -16.08 24.77
CA PHE A 165 -35.72 -16.19 23.44
C PHE A 165 -34.18 -16.19 23.46
N THR A 166 -33.62 -16.57 22.34
CA THR A 166 -32.19 -16.45 22.02
C THR A 166 -32.01 -15.37 20.97
N ILE A 167 -30.99 -14.54 21.12
CA ILE A 167 -30.60 -13.49 20.20
C ILE A 167 -29.12 -13.63 19.82
N ASP A 168 -28.85 -13.57 18.52
CA ASP A 168 -27.51 -13.63 17.93
C ASP A 168 -27.53 -12.84 16.58
N GLY A 169 -26.42 -12.82 15.86
CA GLY A 169 -26.31 -12.25 14.51
C GLY A 169 -25.35 -11.08 14.41
N THR A 170 -25.06 -10.69 13.17
CA THR A 170 -24.07 -9.64 12.87
C THR A 170 -24.58 -8.23 13.19
N ALA A 171 -25.90 -8.02 13.17
CA ALA A 171 -26.52 -6.74 13.53
C ALA A 171 -26.33 -6.36 15.00
N LEU A 172 -25.96 -7.31 15.88
CA LEU A 172 -25.68 -7.03 17.29
C LEU A 172 -24.47 -6.09 17.47
N GLU A 173 -23.51 -6.12 16.54
CA GLU A 173 -22.39 -5.17 16.50
C GLU A 173 -22.89 -3.72 16.42
N LEU A 174 -23.87 -3.47 15.55
CA LEU A 174 -24.48 -2.14 15.38
C LEU A 174 -25.35 -1.75 16.57
N LEU A 175 -26.08 -2.71 17.14
CA LEU A 175 -26.94 -2.48 18.30
C LEU A 175 -26.14 -2.32 19.61
N GLY A 176 -24.86 -2.66 19.62
CA GLY A 176 -24.03 -2.65 20.83
C GLY A 176 -24.46 -3.69 21.86
N MET A 177 -25.00 -4.82 21.38
CA MET A 177 -25.51 -5.93 22.20
C MET A 177 -24.56 -7.12 22.14
N THR A 178 -24.47 -7.87 23.24
CA THR A 178 -23.87 -9.21 23.24
C THR A 178 -24.94 -10.29 22.97
N PRO A 179 -24.60 -11.42 22.33
CA PRO A 179 -25.52 -12.54 22.18
C PRO A 179 -26.05 -13.03 23.52
N ALA A 180 -27.33 -13.42 23.58
CA ALA A 180 -27.97 -13.88 24.82
C ALA A 180 -28.94 -15.02 24.58
N VAL A 181 -29.13 -15.89 25.58
CA VAL A 181 -29.93 -17.12 25.49
C VAL A 181 -30.91 -17.19 26.66
N GLY A 182 -32.17 -17.55 26.38
CA GLY A 182 -33.18 -17.80 27.42
C GLY A 182 -33.66 -16.56 28.16
N VAL A 183 -33.59 -15.39 27.51
CA VAL A 183 -33.91 -14.07 28.08
C VAL A 183 -35.27 -13.57 27.57
N THR A 184 -35.96 -12.74 28.34
CA THR A 184 -37.21 -12.08 27.89
C THR A 184 -37.00 -10.63 27.48
N SER A 185 -35.84 -10.05 27.81
CA SER A 185 -35.43 -8.72 27.37
C SER A 185 -33.91 -8.63 27.34
N VAL A 186 -33.39 -7.98 26.30
CA VAL A 186 -31.97 -7.67 26.13
C VAL A 186 -31.87 -6.18 25.82
N THR A 187 -31.09 -5.47 26.63
CA THR A 187 -30.75 -4.07 26.40
C THR A 187 -29.28 -4.00 26.04
N SER A 188 -28.91 -3.12 25.11
CA SER A 188 -27.53 -2.99 24.67
C SER A 188 -26.57 -2.70 25.82
N ASP A 189 -25.44 -3.42 25.82
CA ASP A 189 -24.37 -3.22 26.79
C ASP A 189 -23.73 -1.84 26.58
N ASN A 190 -23.54 -1.50 25.31
CA ASN A 190 -22.99 -0.23 24.84
C ASN A 190 -24.05 0.65 24.19
N THR A 191 -23.68 1.89 23.88
CA THR A 191 -24.49 2.74 23.00
C THR A 191 -24.58 2.14 21.60
N VAL A 192 -25.70 2.33 20.91
CA VAL A 192 -25.85 1.90 19.51
C VAL A 192 -24.71 2.47 18.66
N ASN A 193 -23.95 1.60 17.99
CA ASN A 193 -22.76 1.96 17.23
C ASN A 193 -23.10 2.09 15.74
N LEU A 194 -23.31 3.32 15.29
CA LEU A 194 -23.61 3.66 13.90
C LEU A 194 -22.46 4.39 13.22
N ARG A 195 -21.23 4.26 13.75
CA ARG A 195 -20.07 4.97 13.20
C ARG A 195 -19.70 4.49 11.80
N GLY A 196 -20.14 3.29 11.41
CA GLY A 196 -19.77 2.68 10.13
C GLY A 196 -18.26 2.47 10.03
N VAL A 197 -17.77 2.38 8.79
CA VAL A 197 -16.33 2.30 8.49
C VAL A 197 -15.64 3.59 8.91
N GLN A 198 -14.58 3.49 9.72
CA GLN A 198 -13.84 4.68 10.18
C GLN A 198 -12.58 4.95 9.38
N ALA A 199 -12.00 3.92 8.76
CA ALA A 199 -10.80 4.06 7.94
C ALA A 199 -10.79 3.06 6.79
N VAL A 200 -10.27 3.51 5.66
CA VAL A 200 -9.99 2.69 4.48
C VAL A 200 -8.52 2.28 4.53
N TYR A 201 -8.28 0.98 4.54
CA TYR A 201 -6.94 0.41 4.44
C TYR A 201 -6.66 0.09 2.98
N VAL A 202 -5.67 0.77 2.40
CA VAL A 202 -5.21 0.51 1.04
C VAL A 202 -4.09 -0.52 1.10
N LEU A 203 -4.37 -1.71 0.59
CA LEU A 203 -3.50 -2.87 0.63
C LEU A 203 -2.97 -3.16 -0.77
N THR A 204 -1.79 -3.78 -0.85
CA THR A 204 -1.20 -4.21 -2.11
C THR A 204 -0.61 -5.61 -2.03
N SER A 205 -0.57 -6.31 -3.16
CA SER A 205 0.07 -7.62 -3.29
C SER A 205 1.60 -7.58 -3.37
N LEU A 206 2.22 -6.40 -3.28
CA LEU A 206 3.68 -6.30 -3.32
C LEU A 206 4.29 -6.92 -2.05
N PRO A 207 5.23 -7.87 -2.20
CA PRO A 207 5.95 -8.42 -1.07
C PRO A 207 6.87 -7.34 -0.50
N GLY A 208 6.71 -7.06 0.79
CA GLY A 208 7.49 -6.01 1.43
C GLY A 208 7.16 -5.84 2.89
N ASP A 209 7.97 -5.05 3.57
CA ASP A 209 7.72 -4.63 4.93
C ASP A 209 7.00 -3.28 4.92
N SER A 210 5.92 -3.16 5.70
CA SER A 210 5.24 -1.88 5.98
C SER A 210 5.31 -1.59 7.48
N ILE A 211 5.55 -0.33 7.83
CA ILE A 211 5.50 0.12 9.24
C ILE A 211 4.09 -0.07 9.81
N ASP A 212 3.07 0.09 8.96
CA ASP A 212 1.66 -0.06 9.31
C ASP A 212 1.11 -1.47 9.02
N MET A 213 1.98 -2.49 8.94
CA MET A 213 1.52 -3.88 8.80
C MET A 213 0.56 -4.23 9.94
N ARG A 214 -0.73 -4.39 9.62
CA ARG A 214 -1.69 -4.99 10.54
C ARG A 214 -1.23 -6.43 10.78
N ALA A 215 -0.78 -6.73 12.01
CA ALA A 215 -0.31 -8.06 12.39
C ALA A 215 -1.34 -9.14 11.99
N GLY A 216 -0.96 -10.05 11.08
CA GLY A 216 -1.79 -11.20 10.69
C GLY A 216 -1.86 -11.48 9.19
N GLY A 217 -0.76 -11.98 8.61
CA GLY A 217 -0.74 -13.13 7.69
C GLY A 217 -1.40 -13.05 6.31
N SER A 218 -1.98 -11.93 5.86
CA SER A 218 -2.77 -11.94 4.61
C SER A 218 -1.95 -11.90 3.32
N GLY A 219 -0.61 -11.85 3.37
CA GLY A 219 0.23 -11.75 2.17
C GLY A 219 0.11 -10.40 1.44
N TYR A 220 -0.63 -9.43 2.00
CA TYR A 220 -0.73 -8.07 1.51
C TYR A 220 0.01 -7.10 2.42
N SER A 221 0.58 -6.06 1.80
CA SER A 221 1.24 -4.96 2.48
C SER A 221 0.31 -3.75 2.54
N THR A 222 0.16 -3.13 3.70
CA THR A 222 -0.63 -1.88 3.83
C THR A 222 0.19 -0.70 3.31
N LEU A 223 -0.31 -0.04 2.26
CA LEU A 223 0.26 1.18 1.69
C LEU A 223 -0.07 2.41 2.51
N ALA A 224 -1.32 2.50 2.98
CA ALA A 224 -1.79 3.60 3.81
C ALA A 224 -3.08 3.22 4.55
N ARG A 225 -3.27 3.85 5.72
CA ARG A 225 -4.56 3.95 6.39
C ARG A 225 -5.14 5.34 6.13
N VAL A 226 -6.21 5.39 5.34
CA VAL A 226 -6.91 6.63 4.99
C VAL A 226 -8.09 6.81 5.95
N PRO A 227 -8.12 7.87 6.79
CA PRO A 227 -9.29 8.14 7.62
C PRO A 227 -10.51 8.45 6.74
N LEU A 228 -11.69 7.93 7.10
CA LEU A 228 -12.93 8.26 6.41
C LEU A 228 -13.59 9.47 7.07
N ASP A 229 -13.27 10.66 6.58
CA ASP A 229 -13.82 11.94 7.04
C ASP A 229 -14.92 12.51 6.12
N ALA A 230 -15.13 11.88 4.95
CA ALA A 230 -16.19 12.26 4.03
C ALA A 230 -17.57 11.81 4.50
N GLU A 231 -18.57 12.68 4.38
CA GLU A 231 -19.98 12.32 4.60
C GLU A 231 -20.43 11.21 3.62
N PRO A 232 -21.47 10.43 3.96
CA PRO A 232 -22.06 9.47 3.02
C PRO A 232 -22.42 10.13 1.69
N LEU A 233 -22.15 9.43 0.58
CA LEU A 233 -22.36 9.89 -0.80
C LEU A 233 -21.51 11.09 -1.23
N LYS A 234 -20.50 11.49 -0.45
CA LYS A 234 -19.48 12.46 -0.86
C LYS A 234 -18.22 11.76 -1.34
N VAL A 235 -17.35 12.50 -2.02
CA VAL A 235 -16.05 11.98 -2.44
C VAL A 235 -15.07 12.15 -1.28
N LEU A 236 -14.43 11.05 -0.89
CA LEU A 236 -13.26 11.03 -0.04
C LEU A 236 -12.05 11.43 -0.87
N HIS A 237 -11.35 12.47 -0.44
CA HIS A 237 -10.09 12.90 -1.03
C HIS A 237 -8.98 12.78 0.02
N TYR A 238 -7.98 11.98 -0.28
CA TYR A 238 -6.81 11.78 0.56
C TYR A 238 -5.55 12.17 -0.20
N GLU A 239 -4.67 12.92 0.45
CA GLU A 239 -3.33 13.23 -0.02
C GLU A 239 -2.32 12.97 1.09
N ASN A 240 -1.25 12.26 0.76
CA ASN A 240 -0.17 11.94 1.68
C ASN A 240 0.81 13.12 1.78
N THR A 241 0.44 14.12 2.57
CA THR A 241 1.29 15.31 2.82
C THR A 241 2.49 15.01 3.72
N GLY A 242 2.41 13.96 4.54
CA GLY A 242 3.44 13.58 5.50
C GLY A 242 4.59 12.75 4.90
N GLY A 243 4.43 12.27 3.67
CA GLY A 243 5.41 11.38 3.04
C GLY A 243 5.58 10.05 3.78
N THR A 244 4.50 9.55 4.40
CA THR A 244 4.49 8.35 5.25
C THR A 244 5.17 7.17 4.55
N ALA A 245 5.87 6.34 5.34
CA ALA A 245 6.70 5.25 4.87
C ALA A 245 5.93 4.31 3.93
N GLY A 246 6.36 4.25 2.68
CA GLY A 246 5.89 3.26 1.73
C GLY A 246 6.33 1.85 2.11
N VAL A 247 5.76 0.88 1.41
CA VAL A 247 6.19 -0.52 1.46
C VAL A 247 7.57 -0.64 0.82
N LEU A 248 8.54 -1.21 1.54
CA LEU A 248 9.82 -1.61 0.96
C LEU A 248 9.59 -2.83 0.08
N VAL A 249 9.71 -2.68 -1.24
CA VAL A 249 9.50 -3.78 -2.19
C VAL A 249 10.78 -4.59 -2.31
N HIS A 250 10.68 -5.90 -2.06
CA HIS A 250 11.82 -6.81 -2.19
C HIS A 250 12.09 -7.25 -3.63
N ASP A 251 11.12 -7.09 -4.51
CA ASP A 251 11.24 -7.45 -5.92
C ASP A 251 12.04 -6.42 -6.71
N SER A 252 12.83 -6.90 -7.67
CA SER A 252 13.58 -6.06 -8.60
C SER A 252 12.71 -5.50 -9.74
N SER A 253 11.46 -5.95 -9.86
CA SER A 253 10.55 -5.50 -10.91
C SER A 253 9.08 -5.66 -10.53
N ILE A 254 8.26 -4.67 -10.86
CA ILE A 254 6.79 -4.73 -10.72
C ILE A 254 6.17 -4.79 -12.11
N MET A 255 5.48 -5.89 -12.43
CA MET A 255 4.72 -6.05 -13.69
C MET A 255 3.22 -6.09 -13.45
N CYS A 256 2.81 -6.59 -12.28
CA CYS A 256 1.42 -6.70 -11.87
C CYS A 256 1.29 -6.13 -10.45
N LEU A 257 0.18 -5.46 -10.21
CA LEU A 257 -0.13 -4.86 -8.92
C LEU A 257 -1.60 -5.10 -8.61
N ARG A 258 -1.89 -5.83 -7.53
CA ARG A 258 -3.24 -5.87 -6.96
C ARG A 258 -3.36 -4.83 -5.86
N VAL A 259 -4.46 -4.08 -5.87
CA VAL A 259 -4.84 -3.12 -4.85
C VAL A 259 -6.17 -3.55 -4.24
N LEU A 260 -6.20 -3.67 -2.93
CA LEU A 260 -7.36 -4.09 -2.15
C LEU A 260 -7.71 -3.00 -1.12
N LEU A 261 -8.99 -2.66 -1.02
CA LEU A 261 -9.54 -1.71 -0.06
C LEU A 261 -10.35 -2.45 1.00
N GLU A 262 -9.91 -2.37 2.26
CA GLU A 262 -10.57 -3.00 3.41
C GLU A 262 -10.95 -1.99 4.49
N ASP A 263 -11.87 -2.37 5.37
CA ASP A 263 -12.21 -1.63 6.58
C ASP A 263 -11.34 -2.04 7.80
N GLU A 264 -11.59 -1.43 8.95
CA GLU A 264 -10.95 -1.79 10.21
C GLU A 264 -11.23 -3.23 10.68
N MET A 265 -12.23 -3.93 10.14
CA MET A 265 -12.54 -5.32 10.47
C MET A 265 -12.00 -6.30 9.43
N ARG A 266 -11.19 -5.84 8.46
CA ARG A 266 -10.66 -6.62 7.32
C ARG A 266 -11.73 -7.14 6.37
N ARG A 267 -12.85 -6.43 6.30
CA ARG A 267 -13.91 -6.70 5.33
C ARG A 267 -13.61 -5.88 4.07
N PRO A 268 -13.71 -6.46 2.87
CA PRO A 268 -13.61 -5.70 1.63
C PRO A 268 -14.65 -4.59 1.60
N LEU A 269 -14.26 -3.39 1.16
CA LEU A 269 -15.23 -2.30 1.04
C LEU A 269 -16.24 -2.58 -0.08
N LEU A 270 -17.46 -2.09 0.10
CA LEU A 270 -18.53 -2.22 -0.89
C LEU A 270 -18.51 -1.02 -1.86
N CYS A 271 -17.37 -0.80 -2.53
CA CYS A 271 -17.20 0.31 -3.46
C CYS A 271 -18.06 0.09 -4.71
N THR A 272 -19.24 0.71 -4.76
CA THR A 272 -20.16 0.60 -5.92
C THR A 272 -19.74 1.48 -7.09
N LEU A 273 -18.90 2.48 -6.83
CA LEU A 273 -18.33 3.37 -7.83
C LEU A 273 -16.81 3.18 -7.93
N PRO A 274 -16.21 3.52 -9.08
CA PRO A 274 -14.77 3.50 -9.23
C PRO A 274 -14.06 4.46 -8.26
N TRP A 275 -12.83 4.09 -7.92
CA TRP A 275 -11.86 4.97 -7.27
C TRP A 275 -10.65 5.24 -8.17
N ASP A 276 -9.97 6.34 -7.85
CA ASP A 276 -8.69 6.78 -8.43
C ASP A 276 -7.63 6.81 -7.34
N ALA A 277 -6.46 6.23 -7.60
CA ALA A 277 -5.32 6.29 -6.69
C ALA A 277 -4.06 6.68 -7.45
N CYS A 278 -3.20 7.49 -6.81
CA CYS A 278 -1.86 7.76 -7.28
C CYS A 278 -0.85 7.10 -6.34
N LEU A 279 0.03 6.27 -6.87
CA LEU A 279 1.14 5.67 -6.14
C LEU A 279 2.45 6.37 -6.49
N SER A 280 3.27 6.65 -5.48
CA SER A 280 4.63 7.16 -5.66
C SER A 280 5.63 6.04 -5.45
N VAL A 281 6.46 5.79 -6.47
CA VAL A 281 7.59 4.88 -6.45
C VAL A 281 8.87 5.66 -6.29
N LYS A 282 9.59 5.42 -5.20
CA LYS A 282 10.86 6.08 -4.88
C LYS A 282 11.99 5.05 -4.85
N PHE A 283 13.14 5.45 -5.40
CA PHE A 283 14.34 4.64 -5.40
C PHE A 283 15.35 5.24 -4.43
N VAL A 284 15.79 4.46 -3.45
CA VAL A 284 16.76 4.90 -2.44
C VAL A 284 18.05 4.13 -2.65
N TRP A 285 19.15 4.84 -2.85
CA TRP A 285 20.47 4.23 -3.01
C TRP A 285 20.92 3.60 -1.69
N MET A 286 21.19 2.29 -1.70
CA MET A 286 21.63 1.55 -0.50
C MET A 286 23.16 1.42 -0.41
N GLY A 287 23.89 1.92 -1.41
CA GLY A 287 25.34 1.75 -1.51
C GLY A 287 25.76 0.31 -1.82
N ARG A 288 27.08 0.09 -1.97
CA ARG A 288 27.68 -1.24 -2.20
C ARG A 288 27.51 -2.22 -1.01
N ARG A 289 26.81 -1.84 0.07
CA ARG A 289 26.83 -2.56 1.34
C ARG A 289 25.78 -3.67 1.51
N ALA A 290 24.95 -3.99 0.51
CA ALA A 290 23.84 -4.92 0.70
C ALA A 290 23.59 -5.91 -0.45
N LEU A 291 24.65 -6.46 -1.06
CA LEU A 291 24.57 -7.77 -1.72
C LEU A 291 25.00 -8.91 -0.77
N GLY A 292 24.82 -8.70 0.54
CA GLY A 292 24.63 -9.83 1.43
C GLY A 292 23.27 -10.42 1.07
N THR A 293 23.27 -11.50 0.29
CA THR A 293 22.08 -12.28 -0.03
C THR A 293 21.36 -12.61 1.28
N HIS A 294 20.35 -11.82 1.65
CA HIS A 294 19.37 -12.34 2.58
C HIS A 294 18.79 -13.58 1.90
N PRO A 295 18.97 -14.78 2.47
CA PRO A 295 18.44 -15.99 1.87
C PRO A 295 16.95 -15.77 1.69
N ARG A 296 16.48 -15.83 0.44
CA ARG A 296 15.05 -15.75 0.12
C ARG A 296 14.33 -16.75 1.03
N PRO A 297 13.35 -16.35 1.84
CA PRO A 297 12.53 -17.32 2.54
C PRO A 297 11.86 -18.20 1.50
N THR A 298 12.19 -19.49 1.52
CA THR A 298 11.75 -20.52 0.56
C THR A 298 10.26 -20.84 0.64
N SER A 299 9.44 -20.02 1.29
CA SER A 299 8.09 -20.40 1.73
C SER A 299 6.95 -20.05 0.77
N LEU A 300 7.20 -19.74 -0.51
CA LEU A 300 6.14 -19.40 -1.49
C LEU A 300 6.01 -20.35 -2.68
N ALA A 301 6.71 -21.49 -2.68
CA ALA A 301 6.59 -22.50 -3.75
C ALA A 301 5.48 -23.54 -3.51
N ALA A 302 4.62 -23.38 -2.49
CA ALA A 302 3.58 -24.36 -2.16
C ALA A 302 2.22 -23.69 -1.89
N ALA A 303 1.70 -22.94 -2.87
CA ALA A 303 0.28 -22.58 -2.95
C ALA A 303 -0.07 -22.06 -4.35
N PHE A 304 -0.08 -22.97 -5.33
CA PHE A 304 -0.91 -22.89 -6.53
C PHE A 304 -1.59 -24.25 -6.72
#